data_AF-A0A9D1XLV5-F1
#
_entry.id   AF-A0A9D1XLV5-F1
#
_cell.length_a   1.000
_cell.length_b   1.000
_cell.length_c   1.000
_cell.angle_alpha   90.00
_cell.angle_beta   90.00
_cell.angle_gamma   90.00
#
_symmetry.space_group_name_H-M   'P 1'
#
loop_
_entity.id
_entity.type
_entity.pdbx_description
1 polymer ?
#
loop_
_entity_poly.entity_id
_entity_poly.type
_entity_poly.pdbx_seq_one_letter_code
_entity_poly.pdbx_strand_id
1 'polypeptide(L)'
;MATVKQIYDFAIKWCDKFRDCDINYIELLDHWMADECIALGFNIDCGKAFKEKYGLAIYDPETLNKIIDDITDIPLLGSAIYLRWRYFNHWAYDSAEILNPQNRAWFILALSRLALLCQENQFVFKGTLKKIRIVSNNVCFSCMPEPDDEVEQHLTINNDGQVLFLGYNFGHNGIKHKKIRSKSFKIEKEDVKRLFRAIETYFNREYTEVFATDIGNWVMELTNTEGITYKFYGSLCAEFDYEGTDLSNLIREIVGMNDLYVFDGNAKPDVINKITINYHRVTKIKLDQKPKEVKKDFITWDYSECLIIDRESGTLEYIQNIGTDSNITFKYKINDGIVNLLERFDARKLFKHIKGNFEDVIENPNETRDYIITIDYTKSPSRIITGSYDKNGLLEDFLYFVETITNFIKYYNMQEMFNPFVFGKVKRRKSEYIFCSVIFKGGYKSYYYLTDDDSIEIGDLVLVPAGDDDHEVVVEVDNIEYFSKENAPRSIEKTKRIIRKYINDDFAN
;
A
#
# COMPACT_ATOMS: atom_id res chain seq x y z
N MET A 1 11.00 43.95 -23.20
CA MET A 1 10.56 42.56 -22.97
C MET A 1 10.53 42.35 -21.47
N ALA A 2 9.45 41.81 -20.92
CA ALA A 2 9.39 41.45 -19.51
C ALA A 2 10.47 40.42 -19.20
N THR A 3 11.10 40.55 -18.04
CA THR A 3 12.05 39.55 -17.55
C THR A 3 11.29 38.29 -17.12
N VAL A 4 11.89 37.11 -17.28
CA VAL A 4 11.33 35.82 -16.83
C VAL A 4 10.90 35.91 -15.35
N LYS A 5 11.67 36.63 -14.53
CA LYS A 5 11.35 36.92 -13.13
C LYS A 5 10.03 37.70 -12.93
N GLN A 6 9.71 38.68 -13.78
CA GLN A 6 8.46 39.43 -13.67
C GLN A 6 7.24 38.57 -14.01
N ILE A 7 7.36 37.68 -15.01
CA ILE A 7 6.29 36.73 -15.36
C ILE A 7 6.10 35.72 -14.24
N TYR A 8 7.21 35.27 -13.65
CA TYR A 8 7.21 34.40 -12.49
C TYR A 8 6.51 35.02 -11.27
N ASP A 9 6.91 36.24 -10.88
CA ASP A 9 6.34 36.95 -9.74
C ASP A 9 4.82 37.17 -9.91
N PHE A 10 4.38 37.46 -11.14
CA PHE A 10 2.97 37.52 -11.51
C PHE A 10 2.27 36.16 -11.34
N ALA A 11 2.83 35.10 -11.91
CA ALA A 11 2.23 33.78 -11.88
C ALA A 11 2.00 33.30 -10.44
N ILE A 12 3.01 33.47 -9.56
CA ILE A 12 2.90 33.12 -8.13
C ILE A 12 1.86 33.98 -7.41
N LYS A 13 1.93 35.30 -7.55
CA LYS A 13 1.01 36.23 -6.88
C LYS A 13 -0.44 35.86 -7.16
N TRP A 14 -0.77 35.62 -8.43
CA TRP A 14 -2.14 35.29 -8.81
C TRP A 14 -2.48 33.84 -8.47
N CYS A 15 -1.54 32.89 -8.58
CA CYS A 15 -1.79 31.51 -8.17
C CYS A 15 -2.11 31.42 -6.66
N ASP A 16 -1.37 32.14 -5.81
CA ASP A 16 -1.61 32.19 -4.37
C ASP A 16 -3.00 32.78 -4.06
N LYS A 17 -3.40 33.85 -4.75
CA LYS A 17 -4.76 34.39 -4.65
C LYS A 17 -5.82 33.36 -5.04
N PHE A 18 -5.62 32.63 -6.14
CA PHE A 18 -6.54 31.58 -6.56
C PHE A 18 -6.53 30.36 -5.63
N ARG A 19 -5.49 30.14 -4.81
CA ARG A 19 -5.42 29.07 -3.80
C ARG A 19 -6.08 29.45 -2.46
N ASP A 20 -6.18 30.73 -2.13
CA ASP A 20 -6.78 31.20 -0.88
C ASP A 20 -8.30 30.92 -0.82
N CYS A 21 -8.70 29.89 -0.08
CA CYS A 21 -10.09 29.42 -0.03
C CYS A 21 -11.07 30.48 0.48
N ASP A 22 -10.60 31.45 1.27
CA ASP A 22 -11.42 32.51 1.86
C ASP A 22 -11.49 33.79 1.00
N ILE A 23 -10.79 33.81 -0.15
CA ILE A 23 -10.70 35.02 -0.98
C ILE A 23 -12.07 35.44 -1.52
N ASN A 24 -12.35 36.73 -1.46
CA ASN A 24 -13.51 37.30 -2.12
C ASN A 24 -13.23 37.44 -3.63
N TYR A 25 -14.16 37.02 -4.48
CA TYR A 25 -14.01 37.07 -5.94
C TYR A 25 -13.70 38.49 -6.48
N ILE A 26 -14.11 39.54 -5.77
CA ILE A 26 -13.80 40.93 -6.12
C ILE A 26 -12.27 41.17 -6.14
N GLU A 27 -11.51 40.55 -5.23
CA GLU A 27 -10.05 40.68 -5.18
C GLU A 27 -9.33 39.98 -6.35
N LEU A 28 -10.04 39.09 -7.04
CA LEU A 28 -9.58 38.43 -8.26
C LEU A 28 -9.92 39.24 -9.52
N LEU A 29 -10.99 40.02 -9.51
CA LEU A 29 -11.48 40.78 -10.67
C LEU A 29 -10.94 42.21 -10.74
N ASP A 30 -10.02 42.57 -9.84
CA ASP A 30 -9.42 43.90 -9.83
C ASP A 30 -8.60 44.16 -11.12
N HIS A 31 -8.66 45.40 -11.62
CA HIS A 31 -8.02 45.83 -12.88
C HIS A 31 -6.51 45.60 -12.91
N TRP A 32 -5.86 45.48 -11.76
CA TRP A 32 -4.43 45.19 -11.64
C TRP A 32 -4.00 43.95 -12.43
N MET A 33 -4.85 42.91 -12.55
CA MET A 33 -4.47 41.74 -13.37
C MET A 33 -4.33 42.09 -14.84
N ALA A 34 -5.21 42.95 -15.37
CA ALA A 34 -5.15 43.39 -16.75
C ALA A 34 -3.89 44.23 -17.00
N ASP A 35 -3.60 45.17 -16.10
CA ASP A 35 -2.44 46.04 -16.19
C ASP A 35 -1.13 45.25 -16.10
N GLU A 36 -1.06 44.27 -15.20
CA GLU A 36 0.08 43.36 -15.08
C GLU A 36 0.25 42.48 -16.32
N CYS A 37 -0.82 41.88 -16.84
CA CYS A 37 -0.77 41.10 -18.08
C CYS A 37 -0.28 41.94 -19.28
N ILE A 38 -0.76 43.18 -19.41
CA ILE A 38 -0.34 44.11 -20.46
C ILE A 38 1.15 44.47 -20.30
N ALA A 39 1.59 44.78 -19.08
CA ALA A 39 2.99 45.09 -18.77
C ALA A 39 3.94 43.91 -19.07
N LEU A 40 3.46 42.68 -18.89
CA LEU A 40 4.20 41.45 -19.22
C LEU A 40 4.21 41.11 -20.71
N GLY A 41 3.40 41.81 -21.52
CA GLY A 41 3.29 41.59 -22.95
C GLY A 41 2.33 40.46 -23.35
N PHE A 42 1.46 40.00 -22.44
CA PHE A 42 0.41 39.03 -22.76
C PHE A 42 -0.70 39.70 -23.57
N ASN A 43 -1.08 39.07 -24.68
CA ASN A 43 -2.02 39.65 -25.63
C ASN A 43 -3.31 38.81 -25.70
N ILE A 44 -4.45 39.45 -25.46
CA ILE A 44 -5.79 38.83 -25.52
C ILE A 44 -6.03 38.16 -26.88
N ASP A 45 -5.58 38.78 -27.98
CA ASP A 45 -5.75 38.25 -29.33
C ASP A 45 -4.93 36.96 -29.55
N CYS A 46 -3.78 36.82 -28.86
CA CYS A 46 -3.00 35.59 -28.85
C CYS A 46 -3.63 34.49 -27.98
N GLY A 47 -4.55 34.81 -27.07
CA GLY A 47 -5.28 33.82 -26.29
C GLY A 47 -6.18 32.90 -27.14
N LYS A 48 -6.62 33.37 -28.32
CA LYS A 48 -7.35 32.54 -29.30
C LYS A 48 -6.45 31.46 -29.91
N ALA A 49 -5.16 31.72 -30.07
CA ALA A 49 -4.20 30.74 -30.57
C ALA A 49 -4.04 29.55 -29.60
N PHE A 50 -4.20 29.77 -28.29
CA PHE A 50 -4.22 28.66 -27.31
C PHE A 50 -5.43 27.74 -27.55
N LYS A 51 -6.61 28.33 -27.79
CA LYS A 51 -7.83 27.57 -28.14
C LYS A 51 -7.69 26.82 -29.47
N GLU A 52 -7.07 27.42 -30.48
CA GLU A 52 -6.82 26.76 -31.77
C GLU A 52 -5.86 25.58 -31.64
N LYS A 53 -4.83 25.72 -30.79
CA LYS A 53 -3.79 24.69 -30.60
C LYS A 53 -4.23 23.55 -29.69
N TYR A 54 -4.95 23.85 -28.60
CA TYR A 54 -5.26 22.88 -27.53
C TYR A 54 -6.77 22.65 -27.31
N GLY A 55 -7.63 23.24 -28.14
CA GLY A 55 -9.07 22.96 -28.17
C GLY A 55 -9.78 23.28 -26.86
N LEU A 56 -10.44 22.27 -26.29
CA LEU A 56 -11.25 22.39 -25.06
C LEU A 56 -10.42 22.68 -23.81
N ALA A 57 -9.09 22.49 -23.85
CA ALA A 57 -8.20 22.75 -22.72
C ALA A 57 -8.25 24.20 -22.22
N ILE A 58 -8.77 25.16 -22.99
CA ILE A 58 -8.96 26.55 -22.51
C ILE A 58 -10.14 26.70 -21.54
N TYR A 59 -11.11 25.78 -21.57
CA TYR A 59 -12.31 25.84 -20.73
C TYR A 59 -12.32 24.74 -19.68
N ASP A 60 -11.80 23.56 -20.00
CA ASP A 60 -11.88 22.38 -19.15
C ASP A 60 -10.55 22.09 -18.40
N PRO A 61 -10.54 22.15 -17.05
CA PRO A 61 -9.34 21.85 -16.25
C PRO A 61 -8.85 20.41 -16.42
N GLU A 62 -9.72 19.43 -16.64
CA GLU A 62 -9.30 18.02 -16.78
C GLU A 62 -8.54 17.81 -18.10
N THR A 63 -9.05 18.36 -19.20
CA THR A 63 -8.36 18.35 -20.48
C THR A 63 -7.05 19.14 -20.40
N LEU A 64 -7.02 20.28 -19.70
CA LEU A 64 -5.79 21.04 -19.48
C LEU A 64 -4.75 20.20 -18.72
N ASN A 65 -5.15 19.53 -17.63
CA ASN A 65 -4.25 18.74 -16.79
C ASN A 65 -3.56 17.62 -17.58
N LYS A 66 -4.26 16.99 -18.54
CA LYS A 66 -3.70 15.93 -19.38
C LYS A 66 -2.58 16.40 -20.32
N ILE A 67 -2.56 17.68 -20.68
CA ILE A 67 -1.61 18.26 -21.64
C ILE A 67 -0.67 19.29 -21.02
N ILE A 68 -0.78 19.52 -19.71
CA ILE A 68 -0.16 20.67 -19.04
C ILE A 68 1.37 20.66 -19.21
N ASP A 69 1.96 19.46 -19.23
CA ASP A 69 3.39 19.25 -19.39
C ASP A 69 3.91 19.49 -20.82
N ASP A 70 3.04 19.40 -21.82
CA ASP A 70 3.37 19.69 -23.22
C ASP A 70 3.33 21.19 -23.54
N ILE A 71 2.77 22.00 -22.64
CA ILE A 71 2.69 23.45 -22.79
C ILE A 71 4.01 24.06 -22.34
N THR A 72 4.82 24.51 -23.28
CA THR A 72 6.15 25.13 -23.04
C THR A 72 6.22 26.60 -23.43
N ASP A 73 5.20 27.11 -24.13
CA ASP A 73 5.16 28.48 -24.65
C ASP A 73 4.60 29.45 -23.60
N ILE A 74 5.51 30.18 -22.95
CA ILE A 74 5.21 31.16 -21.88
C ILE A 74 4.27 32.28 -22.39
N PRO A 75 4.57 33.01 -23.49
CA PRO A 75 3.65 34.01 -24.03
C PRO A 75 2.26 33.47 -24.34
N LEU A 76 2.17 32.26 -24.91
CA LEU A 76 0.90 31.64 -25.27
C LEU A 76 0.05 31.29 -24.04
N LEU A 77 0.66 30.67 -23.02
CA LEU A 77 -0.03 30.31 -21.78
C LEU A 77 -0.45 31.55 -20.98
N GLY A 78 0.43 32.54 -20.85
CA GLY A 78 0.12 33.81 -20.19
C GLY A 78 -1.03 34.57 -20.89
N SER A 79 -1.06 34.53 -22.22
CA SER A 79 -2.17 35.11 -23.01
C SER A 79 -3.48 34.35 -22.84
N ALA A 80 -3.44 33.02 -22.68
CA ALA A 80 -4.61 32.21 -22.37
C ALA A 80 -5.20 32.53 -20.98
N ILE A 81 -4.33 32.66 -19.97
CA ILE A 81 -4.71 33.11 -18.62
C ILE A 81 -5.38 34.48 -18.68
N TYR A 82 -4.77 35.43 -19.40
CA TYR A 82 -5.32 36.78 -19.53
C TYR A 82 -6.70 36.76 -20.22
N LEU A 83 -6.85 36.03 -21.32
CA LEU A 83 -8.11 35.92 -22.04
C LEU A 83 -9.21 35.31 -21.16
N ARG A 84 -8.91 34.24 -20.43
CA ARG A 84 -9.89 33.56 -19.59
C ARG A 84 -10.29 34.41 -18.39
N TRP A 85 -9.35 35.13 -17.78
CA TRP A 85 -9.66 36.09 -16.74
C TRP A 85 -10.54 37.24 -17.26
N ARG A 86 -10.21 37.79 -18.44
CA ARG A 86 -10.97 38.85 -19.12
C ARG A 86 -12.43 38.43 -19.34
N TYR A 87 -12.66 37.17 -19.68
CA TYR A 87 -14.00 36.61 -19.83
C TYR A 87 -14.81 36.75 -18.53
N PHE A 88 -14.28 36.32 -17.37
CA PHE A 88 -15.02 36.46 -16.11
C PHE A 88 -15.22 37.90 -15.67
N ASN A 89 -14.27 38.77 -16.00
CA ASN A 89 -14.38 40.19 -15.66
C ASN A 89 -15.42 40.94 -16.52
N HIS A 90 -15.51 40.65 -17.83
CA HIS A 90 -16.29 41.48 -18.77
C HIS A 90 -17.46 40.78 -19.48
N TRP A 91 -17.46 39.44 -19.56
CA TRP A 91 -18.37 38.68 -20.42
C TRP A 91 -19.17 37.58 -19.72
N ALA A 92 -18.69 37.08 -18.58
CA ALA A 92 -19.47 36.15 -17.78
C ALA A 92 -20.75 36.82 -17.28
N TYR A 93 -21.82 36.04 -17.21
CA TYR A 93 -23.09 36.52 -16.67
C TYR A 93 -22.99 36.81 -15.18
N ASP A 94 -22.30 35.94 -14.45
CA ASP A 94 -21.91 36.13 -13.06
C ASP A 94 -20.39 35.99 -12.93
N SER A 95 -19.72 37.08 -12.55
CA SER A 95 -18.28 37.10 -12.38
C SER A 95 -17.80 36.31 -11.15
N ALA A 96 -18.69 35.98 -10.19
CA ALA A 96 -18.36 35.11 -9.08
C ALA A 96 -18.07 33.66 -9.52
N GLU A 97 -18.53 33.27 -10.73
CA GLU A 97 -18.23 31.96 -11.32
C GLU A 97 -16.73 31.70 -11.51
N ILE A 98 -15.88 32.74 -11.48
CA ILE A 98 -14.43 32.58 -11.51
C ILE A 98 -13.89 31.70 -10.36
N LEU A 99 -14.61 31.68 -9.23
CA LEU A 99 -14.30 30.85 -8.06
C LEU A 99 -14.94 29.46 -8.11
N ASN A 100 -15.80 29.17 -9.10
CA ASN A 100 -16.37 27.84 -9.25
C ASN A 100 -15.23 26.81 -9.35
N PRO A 101 -15.37 25.60 -8.74
CA PRO A 101 -14.27 24.65 -8.59
C PRO A 101 -13.51 24.38 -9.90
N GLN A 102 -14.21 24.16 -11.01
CA GLN A 102 -13.58 23.91 -12.32
C GLN A 102 -12.82 25.12 -12.87
N ASN A 103 -13.36 26.33 -12.70
CA ASN A 103 -12.72 27.55 -13.17
C ASN A 103 -11.48 27.87 -12.37
N ARG A 104 -11.61 27.78 -11.04
CA ARG A 104 -10.54 27.96 -10.07
C ARG A 104 -9.40 26.97 -10.28
N ALA A 105 -9.71 25.68 -10.42
CA ALA A 105 -8.74 24.63 -10.72
C ALA A 105 -7.92 24.94 -11.98
N TRP A 106 -8.58 25.37 -13.05
CA TRP A 106 -7.89 25.70 -14.30
C TRP A 106 -6.93 26.89 -14.14
N PHE A 107 -7.31 27.95 -13.39
CA PHE A 107 -6.41 29.09 -13.16
C PHE A 107 -5.20 28.65 -12.34
N ILE A 108 -5.40 27.83 -11.31
CA ILE A 108 -4.31 27.27 -10.50
C ILE A 108 -3.36 26.45 -11.39
N LEU A 109 -3.89 25.53 -12.21
CA LEU A 109 -3.08 24.72 -13.13
C LEU A 109 -2.29 25.59 -14.11
N ALA A 110 -2.94 26.53 -14.78
CA ALA A 110 -2.32 27.38 -15.78
C ALA A 110 -1.26 28.32 -15.17
N LEU A 111 -1.55 28.96 -14.03
CA LEU A 111 -0.60 29.83 -13.33
C LEU A 111 0.56 29.04 -12.73
N SER A 112 0.31 27.86 -12.17
CA SER A 112 1.38 26.97 -11.67
C SER A 112 2.30 26.55 -12.80
N ARG A 113 1.75 26.18 -13.96
CA ARG A 113 2.55 25.85 -15.14
C ARG A 113 3.32 27.07 -15.66
N LEU A 114 2.69 28.25 -15.70
CA LEU A 114 3.37 29.48 -16.12
C LEU A 114 4.54 29.81 -15.19
N ALA A 115 4.36 29.65 -13.88
CA ALA A 115 5.41 29.79 -12.89
C ALA A 115 6.53 28.77 -13.12
N LEU A 116 6.19 27.50 -13.40
CA LEU A 116 7.13 26.42 -13.69
C LEU A 116 7.98 26.70 -14.94
N LEU A 117 7.36 27.15 -16.03
CA LEU A 117 8.08 27.50 -17.25
C LEU A 117 9.05 28.68 -17.07
N CYS A 118 8.76 29.56 -16.12
CA CYS A 118 9.62 30.69 -15.77
C CYS A 118 10.68 30.33 -14.71
N GLN A 119 10.82 29.05 -14.34
CA GLN A 119 11.83 28.61 -13.39
C GLN A 119 13.22 28.62 -14.00
N GLU A 120 14.03 29.61 -13.62
CA GLU A 120 15.43 29.32 -13.32
C GLU A 120 15.53 28.82 -11.87
N ASN A 121 15.49 27.50 -11.63
CA ASN A 121 15.95 26.84 -10.38
C ASN A 121 15.53 27.52 -9.05
N GLN A 122 14.30 28.05 -8.93
CA GLN A 122 13.85 28.82 -7.75
C GLN A 122 12.98 28.04 -6.75
N PHE A 123 12.54 26.83 -7.09
CA PHE A 123 11.63 26.02 -6.26
C PHE A 123 12.27 24.79 -5.64
N VAL A 124 13.53 24.55 -5.95
CA VAL A 124 14.33 23.62 -5.16
C VAL A 124 14.75 24.33 -3.89
N PHE A 125 14.55 23.68 -2.76
CA PHE A 125 15.10 24.13 -1.50
C PHE A 125 16.61 24.26 -1.61
N LYS A 126 17.16 25.40 -1.16
CA LYS A 126 18.61 25.66 -1.15
C LYS A 126 19.10 26.08 0.23
N GLY A 127 20.30 25.64 0.55
CA GLY A 127 20.98 25.90 1.81
C GLY A 127 20.66 24.84 2.87
N THR A 128 20.80 25.23 4.13
CA THR A 128 20.53 24.35 5.28
C THR A 128 19.23 24.77 5.95
N LEU A 129 18.39 23.80 6.27
CA LEU A 129 17.06 23.98 6.83
C LEU A 129 17.15 24.41 8.29
N LYS A 130 16.44 25.48 8.61
CA LYS A 130 16.34 26.04 9.96
C LYS A 130 14.98 25.78 10.58
N LYS A 131 13.92 25.79 9.77
CA LYS A 131 12.54 25.63 10.21
C LYS A 131 11.67 25.02 9.13
N ILE A 132 10.77 24.14 9.54
CA ILE A 132 9.69 23.58 8.74
C ILE A 132 8.37 24.07 9.33
N ARG A 133 7.45 24.51 8.48
CA ARG A 133 6.04 24.71 8.86
C ARG A 133 5.15 24.03 7.83
N ILE A 134 4.27 23.15 8.28
CA ILE A 134 3.29 22.45 7.44
C ILE A 134 1.90 22.83 7.95
N VAL A 135 1.05 23.25 7.03
CA VAL A 135 -0.38 23.47 7.25
C VAL A 135 -1.12 22.48 6.39
N SER A 136 -1.89 21.59 7.01
CA SER A 136 -2.67 20.57 6.32
C SER A 136 -4.15 20.80 6.62
N ASN A 137 -4.99 20.83 5.60
CA ASN A 137 -6.44 21.03 5.70
C ASN A 137 -7.16 19.90 4.97
N ASN A 138 -7.97 19.11 5.68
CA ASN A 138 -8.62 17.91 5.15
C ASN A 138 -10.05 18.14 4.64
N VAL A 139 -10.53 19.39 4.58
CA VAL A 139 -11.87 19.69 4.06
C VAL A 139 -11.96 19.22 2.62
N CYS A 140 -12.94 18.37 2.34
CA CYS A 140 -13.19 17.80 1.01
C CYS A 140 -14.59 18.15 0.51
N PHE A 141 -14.81 18.03 -0.80
CA PHE A 141 -16.08 18.41 -1.43
C PHE A 141 -17.23 17.44 -1.12
N SER A 142 -16.94 16.17 -0.88
CA SER A 142 -17.92 15.09 -0.83
C SER A 142 -18.62 14.91 0.51
N CYS A 143 -17.99 15.31 1.62
CA CYS A 143 -18.54 15.19 2.96
C CYS A 143 -18.27 16.48 3.74
N MET A 144 -19.31 17.30 3.95
CA MET A 144 -19.17 18.49 4.79
C MET A 144 -18.84 18.03 6.23
N PRO A 145 -17.70 18.45 6.81
CA PRO A 145 -17.34 18.09 8.18
C PRO A 145 -18.34 18.66 9.19
N GLU A 146 -18.51 17.97 10.32
CA GLU A 146 -19.27 18.53 11.43
C GLU A 146 -18.52 19.71 12.05
N PRO A 147 -19.21 20.67 12.69
CA PRO A 147 -18.58 21.89 13.22
C PRO A 147 -17.42 21.65 14.20
N ASP A 148 -17.46 20.53 14.92
CA ASP A 148 -16.47 20.13 15.92
C ASP A 148 -15.37 19.21 15.35
N ASP A 149 -15.48 18.78 14.10
CA ASP A 149 -14.47 17.94 13.45
C ASP A 149 -13.17 18.73 13.24
N GLU A 150 -12.04 18.11 13.55
CA GLU A 150 -10.71 18.69 13.30
C GLU A 150 -10.41 18.68 11.81
N VAL A 151 -10.33 19.85 11.20
CA VAL A 151 -10.11 19.97 9.76
C VAL A 151 -8.75 20.50 9.36
N GLU A 152 -8.08 21.24 10.23
CA GLU A 152 -6.82 21.89 9.90
C GLU A 152 -5.77 21.71 10.99
N GLN A 153 -4.55 21.38 10.59
CA GLN A 153 -3.42 21.13 11.46
C GLN A 153 -2.23 21.99 11.04
N HIS A 154 -1.61 22.68 12.01
CA HIS A 154 -0.38 23.43 11.81
C HIS A 154 0.73 22.74 12.60
N LEU A 155 1.73 22.24 11.91
CA LEU A 155 2.93 21.65 12.49
C LEU A 155 4.12 22.56 12.21
N THR A 156 4.86 22.96 13.24
CA THR A 156 6.10 23.73 13.09
C THR A 156 7.23 23.02 13.83
N ILE A 157 8.37 22.84 13.17
CA ILE A 157 9.56 22.18 13.71
C ILE A 157 10.77 23.08 13.45
N ASN A 158 11.55 23.39 14.48
CA ASN A 158 12.79 24.16 14.36
C ASN A 158 14.02 23.26 14.47
N ASN A 159 15.15 23.71 13.95
CA ASN A 159 16.42 22.97 13.98
C ASN A 159 17.00 22.71 15.39
N ASP A 160 16.48 23.38 16.41
CA ASP A 160 16.81 23.15 17.81
C ASP A 160 15.94 22.07 18.48
N GLY A 161 15.01 21.48 17.72
CA GLY A 161 14.10 20.43 18.13
C GLY A 161 12.79 20.92 18.76
N GLN A 162 12.53 22.23 18.80
CA GLN A 162 11.24 22.73 19.27
C GLN A 162 10.13 22.41 18.26
N VAL A 163 9.09 21.74 18.75
CA VAL A 163 7.87 21.43 18.00
C VAL A 163 6.71 22.24 18.55
N LEU A 164 5.93 22.82 17.65
CA LEU A 164 4.64 23.44 17.93
C LEU A 164 3.59 22.82 17.02
N PHE A 165 2.58 22.20 17.63
CA PHE A 165 1.42 21.65 16.95
C PHE A 165 0.15 22.42 17.37
N LEU A 166 -0.69 22.75 16.39
CA LEU A 166 -2.01 23.35 16.59
C LEU A 166 -3.02 22.60 15.72
N GLY A 167 -4.17 22.23 16.29
CA GLY A 167 -5.29 21.65 15.57
C GLY A 167 -6.52 22.55 15.67
N TYR A 168 -7.25 22.68 14.57
CA TYR A 168 -8.41 23.55 14.44
C TYR A 168 -9.63 22.78 13.90
N ASN A 169 -10.81 23.11 14.41
CA ASN A 169 -12.06 22.54 13.93
C ASN A 169 -12.65 23.29 12.73
N PHE A 170 -13.66 22.71 12.08
CA PHE A 170 -14.36 23.30 10.93
C PHE A 170 -15.08 24.61 11.29
N GLY A 171 -15.76 24.65 12.43
CA GLY A 171 -16.53 25.81 12.90
C GLY A 171 -18.01 25.79 12.49
N HIS A 172 -18.78 26.80 12.93
CA HIS A 172 -20.24 26.88 12.72
C HIS A 172 -20.62 28.27 12.18
N ASN A 173 -21.55 28.32 11.20
CA ASN A 173 -22.21 29.55 10.72
C ASN A 173 -21.26 30.76 10.48
N GLY A 174 -20.16 30.55 9.76
CA GLY A 174 -19.21 31.62 9.39
C GLY A 174 -18.24 32.05 10.49
N ILE A 175 -18.20 31.34 11.63
CA ILE A 175 -17.18 31.52 12.67
C ILE A 175 -15.92 30.76 12.27
N LYS A 176 -14.78 31.46 12.19
CA LYS A 176 -13.45 30.90 11.86
C LYS A 176 -13.08 29.71 12.75
N HIS A 177 -12.32 28.79 12.15
CA HIS A 177 -11.54 27.73 12.78
C HIS A 177 -11.17 28.01 14.25
N LYS A 178 -11.79 27.28 15.19
CA LYS A 178 -11.46 27.38 16.62
C LYS A 178 -10.31 26.42 16.91
N LYS A 179 -9.26 26.93 17.56
CA LYS A 179 -8.17 26.08 18.05
C LYS A 179 -8.70 25.11 19.11
N ILE A 180 -8.63 23.82 18.82
CA ILE A 180 -9.10 22.74 19.71
C ILE A 180 -7.94 22.01 20.38
N ARG A 181 -6.77 21.95 19.74
CA ARG A 181 -5.59 21.25 20.25
C ARG A 181 -4.36 22.13 20.12
N SER A 182 -3.50 22.05 21.12
CA SER A 182 -2.20 22.70 21.10
C SER A 182 -1.22 21.87 21.90
N LYS A 183 -0.08 21.56 21.30
CA LYS A 183 1.04 20.90 21.97
C LYS A 183 2.32 21.62 21.63
N SER A 184 3.18 21.81 22.61
CA SER A 184 4.55 22.23 22.39
C SER A 184 5.48 21.37 23.23
N PHE A 185 6.51 20.85 22.58
CA PHE A 185 7.45 19.92 23.17
C PHE A 185 8.76 19.96 22.38
N LYS A 186 9.73 19.17 22.83
CA LYS A 186 11.04 19.08 22.20
C LYS A 186 11.30 17.64 21.76
N ILE A 187 11.86 17.47 20.58
CA ILE A 187 12.34 16.19 20.04
C ILE A 187 13.86 16.14 20.06
N GLU A 188 14.42 14.94 20.00
CA GLU A 188 15.87 14.73 20.07
C GLU A 188 16.58 15.34 18.86
N LYS A 189 17.77 15.89 19.11
CA LYS A 189 18.53 16.61 18.07
C LYS A 189 18.91 15.70 16.90
N GLU A 190 19.11 14.41 17.16
CA GLU A 190 19.44 13.44 16.11
C GLU A 190 18.23 13.15 15.19
N ASP A 191 17.03 13.05 15.77
CA ASP A 191 15.79 12.88 15.00
C ASP A 191 15.52 14.11 14.12
N VAL A 192 15.74 15.33 14.64
CA VAL A 192 15.61 16.56 13.85
C VAL A 192 16.53 16.55 12.64
N LYS A 193 17.81 16.14 12.82
CA LYS A 193 18.76 16.05 11.71
C LYS A 193 18.31 15.02 10.68
N ARG A 194 17.84 13.85 11.12
CA ARG A 194 17.31 12.79 10.24
C ARG A 194 16.15 13.33 9.40
N LEU A 195 15.18 13.98 10.04
CA LEU A 195 14.03 14.58 9.37
C LEU A 195 14.45 15.69 8.39
N PHE A 196 15.27 16.64 8.86
CA PHE A 196 15.66 17.80 8.05
C PHE A 196 16.46 17.36 6.84
N ARG A 197 17.37 16.40 6.98
CA ARG A 197 18.12 15.82 5.86
C ARG A 197 17.20 15.17 4.83
N ALA A 198 16.19 14.42 5.26
CA ALA A 198 15.25 13.79 4.35
C ALA A 198 14.47 14.83 3.53
N ILE A 199 13.94 15.87 4.20
CA ILE A 199 13.21 16.99 3.57
C ILE A 199 14.12 17.79 2.65
N GLU A 200 15.33 18.17 3.09
CA GLU A 200 16.33 18.85 2.27
C GLU A 200 16.68 18.06 1.01
N THR A 201 16.87 16.74 1.15
CA THR A 201 17.27 15.89 0.03
C THR A 201 16.15 15.71 -0.97
N TYR A 202 14.92 15.57 -0.49
CA TYR A 202 13.74 15.41 -1.35
C TYR A 202 13.43 16.72 -2.10
N PHE A 203 13.33 17.83 -1.37
CA PHE A 203 12.90 19.11 -1.93
C PHE A 203 14.04 19.95 -2.54
N ASN A 204 15.29 19.46 -2.54
CA ASN A 204 16.37 20.09 -3.34
C ASN A 204 16.32 19.72 -4.83
N ARG A 205 15.34 18.92 -5.24
CA ARG A 205 15.04 18.58 -6.63
C ARG A 205 13.65 19.10 -6.97
N GLU A 206 13.35 19.14 -8.27
CA GLU A 206 11.98 19.36 -8.72
C GLU A 206 11.08 18.27 -8.13
N TYR A 207 9.98 18.68 -7.51
CA TYR A 207 8.94 17.78 -7.04
C TYR A 207 7.70 17.99 -7.89
N THR A 208 7.00 16.91 -8.20
CA THR A 208 5.73 16.98 -8.93
C THR A 208 4.61 17.27 -7.94
N GLU A 209 3.95 18.42 -8.10
CA GLU A 209 2.74 18.75 -7.35
C GLU A 209 1.60 17.84 -7.80
N VAL A 210 1.04 17.06 -6.86
CA VAL A 210 -0.19 16.30 -7.10
C VAL A 210 -1.37 17.22 -6.77
N PHE A 211 -2.16 17.56 -7.79
CA PHE A 211 -3.36 18.38 -7.66
C PHE A 211 -4.62 17.53 -7.85
N ALA A 212 -5.39 17.38 -6.78
CA ALA A 212 -6.68 16.70 -6.77
C ALA A 212 -7.77 17.65 -6.27
N THR A 213 -8.92 17.65 -6.94
CA THR A 213 -9.99 18.66 -6.76
C THR A 213 -11.01 18.30 -5.68
N ASP A 214 -11.04 17.04 -5.26
CA ASP A 214 -12.04 16.47 -4.35
C ASP A 214 -11.48 16.09 -2.97
N ILE A 215 -10.21 16.42 -2.71
CA ILE A 215 -9.54 16.16 -1.43
C ILE A 215 -8.94 17.44 -0.85
N GLY A 216 -8.61 17.40 0.44
CA GLY A 216 -7.95 18.51 1.13
C GLY A 216 -6.53 18.77 0.63
N ASN A 217 -5.92 19.86 1.11
CA ASN A 217 -4.62 20.35 0.64
C ASN A 217 -3.64 20.56 1.79
N TRP A 218 -2.37 20.71 1.44
CA TRP A 218 -1.32 21.11 2.36
C TRP A 218 -0.44 22.20 1.76
N VAL A 219 0.12 23.02 2.64
CA VAL A 219 1.12 24.04 2.33
C VAL A 219 2.29 23.85 3.27
N MET A 220 3.49 23.74 2.71
CA MET A 220 4.72 23.63 3.48
C MET A 220 5.65 24.81 3.22
N GLU A 221 6.16 25.40 4.29
CA GLU A 221 7.13 26.49 4.28
C GLU A 221 8.45 25.98 4.87
N LEU A 222 9.51 26.01 4.06
CA LEU A 222 10.87 25.66 4.46
C LEU A 222 11.71 26.93 4.57
N THR A 223 12.15 27.28 5.78
CA THR A 223 13.03 28.43 6.00
C THR A 223 14.47 27.95 6.19
N ASN A 224 15.39 28.45 5.37
CA ASN A 224 16.82 28.12 5.48
C ASN A 224 17.54 28.98 6.54
N THR A 225 18.82 28.71 6.80
CA THR A 225 19.65 29.44 7.76
C THR A 225 19.90 30.91 7.38
N GLU A 226 19.76 31.26 6.10
CA GLU A 226 19.87 32.63 5.58
C GLU A 226 18.56 33.43 5.76
N GLY A 227 17.49 32.78 6.22
CA GLY A 227 16.18 33.41 6.43
C GLY A 227 15.29 33.43 5.19
N ILE A 228 15.71 32.80 4.09
CA ILE A 228 14.90 32.66 2.88
C ILE A 228 13.87 31.55 3.13
N THR A 229 12.61 31.81 2.76
CA THR A 229 11.52 30.84 2.90
C THR A 229 11.04 30.38 1.53
N TYR A 230 11.00 29.06 1.35
CA TYR A 230 10.54 28.36 0.17
C TYR A 230 9.16 27.76 0.46
N LYS A 231 8.21 27.89 -0.46
CA LYS A 231 6.85 27.37 -0.31
C LYS A 231 6.58 26.22 -1.26
N PHE A 232 5.96 25.18 -0.73
CA PHE A 232 5.61 23.94 -1.41
C PHE A 232 4.12 23.66 -1.15
N TYR A 233 3.47 23.03 -2.13
CA TYR A 233 2.01 22.85 -2.14
C TYR A 233 1.67 21.45 -2.66
N GLY A 234 0.50 20.97 -2.27
CA GLY A 234 -0.09 19.78 -2.88
C GLY A 234 -1.39 19.37 -2.21
N SER A 235 -2.00 18.32 -2.75
CA SER A 235 -3.20 17.71 -2.19
C SER A 235 -2.83 16.58 -1.20
N LEU A 236 -3.74 16.26 -0.27
CA LEU A 236 -3.57 15.27 0.81
C LEU A 236 -3.61 13.81 0.33
N CYS A 237 -2.87 13.51 -0.74
CA CYS A 237 -2.67 12.17 -1.29
C CYS A 237 -1.23 11.96 -1.76
N ALA A 238 -0.30 12.82 -1.32
CA ALA A 238 1.08 12.75 -1.75
C ALA A 238 1.83 11.62 -1.05
N GLU A 239 2.58 10.85 -1.84
CA GLU A 239 3.44 9.75 -1.38
C GLU A 239 4.90 10.11 -1.65
N PHE A 240 5.47 10.92 -0.77
CA PHE A 240 6.87 11.33 -0.91
C PHE A 240 7.79 10.27 -0.32
N ASP A 241 8.38 9.45 -1.19
CA ASP A 241 9.36 8.43 -0.79
C ASP A 241 10.76 9.02 -0.63
N TYR A 242 11.38 8.74 0.52
CA TYR A 242 12.78 8.99 0.79
C TYR A 242 13.46 7.69 1.24
N GLU A 243 14.25 7.09 0.35
CA GLU A 243 14.98 5.83 0.60
C GLU A 243 14.07 4.68 1.07
N GLY A 244 12.87 4.54 0.47
CA GLY A 244 11.89 3.53 0.86
C GLY A 244 11.04 3.90 2.10
N THR A 245 11.19 5.11 2.62
CA THR A 245 10.39 5.64 3.73
C THR A 245 9.52 6.81 3.27
N ASP A 246 8.20 6.68 3.45
CA ASP A 246 7.24 7.76 3.22
C ASP A 246 7.48 8.92 4.22
N LEU A 247 7.64 10.14 3.70
CA LEU A 247 7.95 11.33 4.52
C LEU A 247 6.84 11.68 5.53
N SER A 248 5.56 11.41 5.22
CA SER A 248 4.47 11.62 6.18
C SER A 248 4.62 10.67 7.36
N ASN A 249 4.98 9.42 7.11
CA ASN A 249 5.26 8.44 8.16
C ASN A 249 6.52 8.80 8.96
N LEU A 250 7.60 9.25 8.32
CA LEU A 250 8.81 9.71 9.00
C LEU A 250 8.52 10.89 9.95
N ILE A 251 7.69 11.85 9.52
CA ILE A 251 7.28 12.98 10.36
C ILE A 251 6.47 12.48 11.56
N ARG A 252 5.50 11.59 11.37
CA ARG A 252 4.69 11.02 12.48
C ARG A 252 5.55 10.27 13.49
N GLU A 253 6.49 9.44 13.02
CA GLU A 253 7.44 8.70 13.83
C GLU A 253 8.26 9.65 14.72
N ILE A 254 8.93 10.63 14.12
CA ILE A 254 9.83 11.55 14.82
C ILE A 254 9.07 12.50 15.76
N VAL A 255 7.90 12.97 15.35
CA VAL A 255 7.07 13.87 16.17
C VAL A 255 6.33 13.10 17.26
N GLY A 256 6.15 11.78 17.12
CA GLY A 256 5.40 10.94 18.05
C GLY A 256 3.88 11.19 18.01
N MET A 257 3.35 11.56 16.84
CA MET A 257 1.94 11.89 16.65
C MET A 257 1.39 11.19 15.39
N ASN A 258 0.71 10.06 15.60
CA ASN A 258 0.21 9.21 14.52
C ASN A 258 -1.02 9.76 13.78
N ASP A 259 -1.67 10.78 14.33
CA ASP A 259 -2.89 11.41 13.81
C ASP A 259 -2.64 12.67 12.98
N LEU A 260 -1.36 13.00 12.71
CA LEU A 260 -1.01 14.12 11.85
C LEU A 260 -1.43 13.86 10.39
N TYR A 261 -2.02 14.85 9.74
CA TYR A 261 -2.43 14.82 8.33
C TYR A 261 -1.23 14.94 7.38
N VAL A 262 -0.30 15.86 7.64
CA VAL A 262 0.92 16.09 6.85
C VAL A 262 0.63 16.16 5.34
N PHE A 263 1.11 15.19 4.52
CA PHE A 263 0.99 15.23 3.06
C PHE A 263 -0.04 14.24 2.48
N ASP A 264 -0.51 13.26 3.26
CA ASP A 264 -1.39 12.15 2.83
C ASP A 264 -2.75 12.12 3.59
N GLY A 265 -3.02 13.12 4.44
CA GLY A 265 -4.23 13.22 5.23
C GLY A 265 -4.39 12.12 6.30
N ASN A 266 -3.35 11.32 6.54
CA ASN A 266 -3.43 10.07 7.31
C ASN A 266 -4.50 9.08 6.80
N ALA A 267 -4.78 9.10 5.49
CA ALA A 267 -5.80 8.25 4.89
C ALA A 267 -5.36 6.76 4.78
N LYS A 268 -4.06 6.50 4.84
CA LYS A 268 -3.49 5.15 4.74
C LYS A 268 -3.97 4.27 5.90
N PRO A 269 -4.43 3.03 5.63
CA PRO A 269 -4.77 2.07 6.67
C PRO A 269 -3.64 1.89 7.68
N ASP A 270 -4.00 1.52 8.90
CA ASP A 270 -3.00 1.15 9.90
C ASP A 270 -2.23 -0.11 9.44
N VAL A 271 -1.06 -0.30 10.04
CA VAL A 271 -0.17 -1.40 9.72
C VAL A 271 -0.31 -2.48 10.78
N ILE A 272 -0.58 -3.72 10.37
CA ILE A 272 -0.63 -4.87 11.29
C ILE A 272 0.81 -5.31 11.59
N ASN A 273 1.24 -5.17 12.83
CA ASN A 273 2.55 -5.61 13.29
C ASN A 273 2.56 -7.05 13.74
N LYS A 274 1.49 -7.49 14.41
CA LYS A 274 1.43 -8.84 14.96
C LYS A 274 0.00 -9.37 15.00
N ILE A 275 -0.15 -10.64 14.68
CA ILE A 275 -1.40 -11.38 14.88
C ILE A 275 -1.07 -12.58 15.76
N THR A 276 -1.77 -12.71 16.88
CA THR A 276 -1.70 -13.87 17.77
C THR A 276 -3.07 -14.52 17.84
N ILE A 277 -3.16 -15.82 17.59
CA ILE A 277 -4.39 -16.61 17.73
C ILE A 277 -4.12 -17.73 18.73
N ASN A 278 -4.83 -17.70 19.85
CA ASN A 278 -4.83 -18.77 20.83
C ASN A 278 -6.12 -19.55 20.67
N TYR A 279 -6.02 -20.85 20.43
CA TYR A 279 -7.13 -21.79 20.45
C TYR A 279 -7.00 -22.70 21.67
N HIS A 280 -8.11 -22.98 22.32
CA HIS A 280 -8.14 -23.80 23.52
C HIS A 280 -9.35 -24.73 23.50
N ARG A 281 -9.10 -26.02 23.72
CA ARG A 281 -10.13 -27.05 23.80
C ARG A 281 -9.95 -27.86 25.07
N VAL A 282 -11.05 -27.98 25.81
CA VAL A 282 -11.12 -28.82 27.01
C VAL A 282 -12.16 -29.91 26.76
N THR A 283 -11.75 -31.18 26.85
CA THR A 283 -12.66 -32.33 26.69
C THR A 283 -12.68 -33.17 27.98
N LYS A 284 -13.88 -33.55 28.46
CA LYS A 284 -14.09 -34.46 29.59
C LYS A 284 -14.35 -35.87 29.06
N ILE A 285 -13.45 -36.79 29.37
CA ILE A 285 -13.51 -38.19 28.93
C ILE A 285 -13.94 -39.05 30.11
N LYS A 286 -15.07 -39.76 29.98
CA LYS A 286 -15.51 -40.73 30.99
C LYS A 286 -14.61 -41.97 30.96
N LEU A 287 -14.26 -42.47 32.14
CA LEU A 287 -13.45 -43.69 32.27
C LEU A 287 -14.37 -44.91 32.40
N ASP A 288 -14.31 -45.83 31.44
CA ASP A 288 -15.07 -47.09 31.48
C ASP A 288 -14.55 -48.04 32.58
N GLN A 289 -13.28 -47.91 32.97
CA GLN A 289 -12.66 -48.67 34.07
C GLN A 289 -11.96 -47.70 35.02
N LYS A 290 -12.40 -47.63 36.29
CA LYS A 290 -11.76 -46.80 37.31
C LYS A 290 -10.43 -47.42 37.77
N PRO A 291 -9.29 -46.75 37.59
CA PRO A 291 -8.10 -47.05 38.39
C PRO A 291 -8.46 -46.81 39.86
N LYS A 292 -8.08 -47.73 40.77
CA LYS A 292 -8.49 -47.72 42.20
C LYS A 292 -8.13 -46.43 42.98
N GLU A 293 -7.37 -45.52 42.38
CA GLU A 293 -6.81 -44.32 43.02
C GLU A 293 -7.45 -42.99 42.55
N VAL A 294 -8.32 -42.98 41.52
CA VAL A 294 -8.90 -41.73 40.97
C VAL A 294 -10.33 -41.52 41.49
N LYS A 295 -10.56 -40.44 42.26
CA LYS A 295 -11.88 -40.08 42.84
C LYS A 295 -12.86 -39.44 41.82
N LYS A 296 -12.41 -39.05 40.63
CA LYS A 296 -13.23 -38.39 39.61
C LYS A 296 -13.71 -39.38 38.54
N ASP A 297 -14.95 -39.23 38.09
CA ASP A 297 -15.58 -40.10 37.05
C ASP A 297 -15.11 -39.77 35.62
N PHE A 298 -14.22 -38.78 35.45
CA PHE A 298 -13.76 -38.28 34.16
C PHE A 298 -12.31 -37.77 34.24
N ILE A 299 -11.57 -37.96 33.14
CA ILE A 299 -10.28 -37.30 32.86
C ILE A 299 -10.56 -36.03 32.04
N THR A 300 -9.82 -34.96 32.30
CA THR A 300 -9.86 -33.74 31.49
C THR A 300 -8.67 -33.75 30.54
N TRP A 301 -8.96 -33.68 29.25
CA TRP A 301 -7.97 -33.50 28.19
C TRP A 301 -7.92 -32.02 27.83
N ASP A 302 -6.78 -31.40 28.11
CA ASP A 302 -6.53 -29.99 27.84
C ASP A 302 -5.60 -29.87 26.62
N TYR A 303 -6.09 -29.21 25.59
CA TYR A 303 -5.41 -29.04 24.32
C TYR A 303 -5.44 -27.57 23.92
N SER A 304 -4.29 -27.03 23.50
CA SER A 304 -4.22 -25.66 23.01
C SER A 304 -3.30 -25.52 21.81
N GLU A 305 -3.59 -24.52 21.00
CA GLU A 305 -2.75 -24.11 19.88
C GLU A 305 -2.51 -22.60 19.94
N CYS A 306 -1.35 -22.15 19.48
CA CYS A 306 -1.01 -20.74 19.37
C CYS A 306 -0.35 -20.48 18.02
N LEU A 307 -0.95 -19.62 17.21
CA LEU A 307 -0.35 -19.06 16.00
C LEU A 307 0.11 -17.63 16.29
N ILE A 308 1.37 -17.33 15.99
CA ILE A 308 1.96 -16.00 16.14
C ILE A 308 2.57 -15.60 14.80
N ILE A 309 2.13 -14.49 14.23
CA ILE A 309 2.71 -13.89 13.03
C ILE A 309 3.25 -12.53 13.43
N ASP A 310 4.55 -12.32 13.28
CA ASP A 310 5.23 -11.17 13.87
C ASP A 310 6.12 -10.49 12.81
N ARG A 311 5.74 -9.25 12.47
CA ARG A 311 6.40 -8.42 11.45
C ARG A 311 7.84 -8.08 11.84
N GLU A 312 8.08 -7.70 13.09
CA GLU A 312 9.37 -7.18 13.55
C GLU A 312 10.42 -8.28 13.54
N SER A 313 10.07 -9.45 14.07
CA SER A 313 10.97 -10.60 14.09
C SER A 313 11.06 -11.33 12.74
N GLY A 314 10.12 -11.05 11.82
CA GLY A 314 10.00 -11.71 10.52
C GLY A 314 9.67 -13.19 10.66
N THR A 315 8.84 -13.56 11.66
CA THR A 315 8.52 -14.95 11.96
C THR A 315 7.03 -15.28 11.92
N LEU A 316 6.75 -16.54 11.58
CA LEU A 316 5.50 -17.22 11.86
C LEU A 316 5.80 -18.41 12.78
N GLU A 317 5.16 -18.46 13.92
CA GLU A 317 5.30 -19.54 14.90
C GLU A 317 3.95 -20.21 15.11
N TYR A 318 3.94 -21.54 15.04
CA TYR A 318 2.75 -22.35 15.33
C TYR A 318 3.11 -23.36 16.41
N ILE A 319 2.43 -23.25 17.55
CA ILE A 319 2.70 -24.00 18.77
C ILE A 319 1.47 -24.85 19.08
N GLN A 320 1.66 -26.12 19.36
CA GLN A 320 0.61 -27.04 19.78
C GLN A 320 0.99 -27.63 21.14
N ASN A 321 0.11 -27.53 22.12
CA ASN A 321 0.27 -28.13 23.43
C ASN A 321 -0.71 -29.30 23.57
N ILE A 322 -0.18 -30.50 23.79
CA ILE A 322 -0.92 -31.75 23.85
C ILE A 322 -0.80 -32.31 25.27
N GLY A 323 -1.86 -32.15 26.07
CA GLY A 323 -1.83 -32.55 27.48
C GLY A 323 -0.85 -31.71 28.30
N THR A 324 -0.31 -32.27 29.39
CA THR A 324 0.53 -31.52 30.34
C THR A 324 1.99 -31.43 29.95
N ASP A 325 2.51 -32.37 29.15
CA ASP A 325 3.96 -32.60 29.04
C ASP A 325 4.49 -32.55 27.60
N SER A 326 3.65 -32.30 26.59
CA SER A 326 4.07 -32.30 25.18
C SER A 326 3.77 -30.98 24.50
N ASN A 327 4.81 -30.33 23.98
CA ASN A 327 4.72 -29.15 23.14
C ASN A 327 5.41 -29.39 21.79
N ILE A 328 4.76 -28.96 20.71
CA ILE A 328 5.30 -29.00 19.35
C ILE A 328 5.35 -27.56 18.86
N THR A 329 6.51 -27.11 18.38
CA THR A 329 6.70 -25.75 17.87
C THR A 329 7.27 -25.80 16.46
N PHE A 330 6.56 -25.16 15.53
CA PHE A 330 7.04 -24.86 14.19
C PHE A 330 7.37 -23.37 14.12
N LYS A 331 8.55 -23.02 13.60
CA LYS A 331 8.99 -21.64 13.46
C LYS A 331 9.55 -21.39 12.06
N TYR A 332 8.89 -20.51 11.32
CA TYR A 332 9.28 -20.05 10.01
C TYR A 332 9.88 -18.65 10.17
N LYS A 333 11.10 -18.42 9.68
CA LYS A 333 11.74 -17.10 9.68
C LYS A 333 11.99 -16.66 8.25
N ILE A 334 11.14 -15.75 7.76
CA ILE A 334 11.07 -15.35 6.36
C ILE A 334 10.77 -13.85 6.32
N ASN A 335 11.77 -13.01 6.55
CA ASN A 335 11.61 -11.56 6.78
C ASN A 335 10.60 -10.89 5.83
N ASP A 336 10.95 -10.72 4.56
CA ASP A 336 10.07 -10.06 3.57
C ASP A 336 8.80 -10.87 3.30
N GLY A 337 8.86 -12.19 3.43
CA GLY A 337 7.70 -13.07 3.26
C GLY A 337 6.62 -12.82 4.31
N ILE A 338 7.00 -12.57 5.57
CA ILE A 338 6.06 -12.27 6.67
C ILE A 338 5.48 -10.87 6.53
N VAL A 339 6.29 -9.88 6.11
CA VAL A 339 5.80 -8.53 5.78
C VAL A 339 4.72 -8.63 4.70
N ASN A 340 5.05 -9.28 3.58
CA ASN A 340 4.13 -9.50 2.46
C ASN A 340 2.90 -10.31 2.85
N LEU A 341 3.02 -11.25 3.80
CA LEU A 341 1.89 -12.02 4.31
C LEU A 341 0.91 -11.13 5.09
N LEU A 342 1.41 -10.30 6.00
CA LEU A 342 0.59 -9.40 6.81
C LEU A 342 -0.08 -8.31 5.96
N GLU A 343 0.59 -7.83 4.92
CA GLU A 343 0.05 -6.82 3.99
C GLU A 343 -1.15 -7.32 3.15
N ARG A 344 -1.35 -8.64 3.04
CA ARG A 344 -2.55 -9.22 2.40
C ARG A 344 -3.83 -9.02 3.20
N PHE A 345 -3.72 -8.59 4.47
CA PHE A 345 -4.87 -8.37 5.34
C PHE A 345 -5.14 -6.87 5.52
N ASP A 346 -6.34 -6.41 5.17
CA ASP A 346 -6.75 -5.01 5.38
C ASP A 346 -7.02 -4.77 6.87
N ALA A 347 -6.16 -3.99 7.54
CA ALA A 347 -6.26 -3.62 8.94
C ALA A 347 -7.63 -3.04 9.36
N ARG A 348 -8.33 -2.38 8.43
CA ARG A 348 -9.65 -1.77 8.69
C ARG A 348 -10.77 -2.81 8.77
N LYS A 349 -10.63 -3.92 8.02
CA LYS A 349 -11.70 -4.90 7.79
C LYS A 349 -11.45 -6.25 8.48
N LEU A 350 -10.19 -6.66 8.58
CA LEU A 350 -9.82 -7.96 9.15
C LEU A 350 -10.50 -8.11 10.50
N PHE A 351 -11.23 -9.21 10.70
CA PHE A 351 -11.79 -9.66 11.96
C PHE A 351 -12.77 -8.68 12.64
N LYS A 352 -13.62 -8.00 11.87
CA LYS A 352 -14.59 -7.01 12.38
C LYS A 352 -15.99 -7.57 12.67
N HIS A 353 -16.41 -8.62 11.97
CA HIS A 353 -17.78 -9.11 12.01
C HIS A 353 -17.85 -10.55 12.48
N ILE A 354 -18.65 -10.78 13.52
CA ILE A 354 -19.00 -12.09 14.06
C ILE A 354 -20.52 -12.19 14.02
N LYS A 355 -21.03 -13.28 13.44
CA LYS A 355 -22.47 -13.52 13.37
C LYS A 355 -23.07 -13.80 14.75
N GLY A 356 -22.34 -14.54 15.57
CA GLY A 356 -22.75 -14.91 16.92
C GLY A 356 -23.72 -16.08 16.94
N ASN A 357 -23.75 -16.77 18.07
CA ASN A 357 -24.69 -17.84 18.36
C ASN A 357 -26.02 -17.29 18.89
N PHE A 358 -27.11 -18.05 18.71
CA PHE A 358 -28.40 -17.74 19.32
C PHE A 358 -28.37 -18.00 20.84
N GLU A 359 -29.27 -17.37 21.59
CA GLU A 359 -29.32 -17.51 23.06
C GLU A 359 -29.74 -18.91 23.54
N ASP A 360 -30.46 -19.67 22.71
CA ASP A 360 -30.98 -20.99 23.03
C ASP A 360 -30.07 -22.15 22.59
N VAL A 361 -28.79 -21.86 22.31
CA VAL A 361 -27.81 -22.89 21.94
C VAL A 361 -27.58 -23.86 23.10
N ILE A 362 -27.62 -25.15 22.78
CA ILE A 362 -27.34 -26.23 23.73
C ILE A 362 -25.84 -26.48 23.77
N GLU A 363 -25.22 -26.09 24.87
CA GLU A 363 -23.79 -26.32 25.12
C GLU A 363 -23.48 -27.79 25.41
N ASN A 364 -22.35 -28.28 24.91
CA ASN A 364 -21.85 -29.60 25.25
C ASN A 364 -21.15 -29.55 26.63
N PRO A 365 -21.68 -30.17 27.69
CA PRO A 365 -21.08 -30.07 29.03
C PRO A 365 -19.72 -30.77 29.15
N ASN A 366 -19.36 -31.59 28.15
CA ASN A 366 -18.13 -32.37 28.11
C ASN A 366 -17.08 -31.79 27.18
N GLU A 367 -17.36 -30.76 26.39
CA GLU A 367 -16.36 -30.16 25.51
C GLU A 367 -16.58 -28.66 25.35
N THR A 368 -15.52 -27.87 25.51
CA THR A 368 -15.50 -26.45 25.14
C THR A 368 -14.40 -26.22 24.10
N ARG A 369 -14.63 -25.27 23.19
CA ARG A 369 -13.65 -24.84 22.19
C ARG A 369 -13.75 -23.34 22.05
N ASP A 370 -12.68 -22.66 22.41
CA ASP A 370 -12.65 -21.20 22.49
C ASP A 370 -11.41 -20.67 21.79
N TYR A 371 -11.46 -19.40 21.40
CA TYR A 371 -10.31 -18.72 20.85
C TYR A 371 -10.16 -17.30 21.41
N ILE A 372 -8.90 -16.82 21.39
CA ILE A 372 -8.53 -15.42 21.63
C ILE A 372 -7.63 -14.98 20.49
N ILE A 373 -8.07 -13.98 19.73
CA ILE A 373 -7.27 -13.33 18.69
C ILE A 373 -6.82 -11.97 19.20
N THR A 374 -5.53 -11.68 19.10
CA THR A 374 -4.93 -10.37 19.38
C THR A 374 -4.27 -9.84 18.13
N ILE A 375 -4.61 -8.61 17.76
CA ILE A 375 -4.01 -7.90 16.62
C ILE A 375 -3.35 -6.65 17.16
N ASP A 376 -2.04 -6.54 16.93
CA ASP A 376 -1.25 -5.36 17.28
C ASP A 376 -1.00 -4.52 16.04
N TYR A 377 -1.25 -3.21 16.17
CA TYR A 377 -1.10 -2.24 15.09
C TYR A 377 0.04 -1.27 15.37
N THR A 378 0.46 -0.51 14.36
CA THR A 378 1.47 0.55 14.52
C THR A 378 0.88 1.80 15.15
N LYS A 379 -0.29 2.25 14.68
CA LYS A 379 -0.88 3.52 15.12
C LYS A 379 -1.92 3.34 16.23
N SER A 380 -2.73 2.29 16.12
CA SER A 380 -3.90 2.04 16.97
C SER A 380 -3.58 1.11 18.14
N PRO A 381 -4.35 1.18 19.24
CA PRO A 381 -4.27 0.18 20.30
C PRO A 381 -4.55 -1.24 19.79
N SER A 382 -3.95 -2.22 20.43
CA SER A 382 -4.20 -3.63 20.14
C SER A 382 -5.67 -3.98 20.29
N ARG A 383 -6.15 -4.84 19.40
CA ARG A 383 -7.53 -5.33 19.44
C ARG A 383 -7.55 -6.78 19.90
N ILE A 384 -8.39 -7.08 20.90
CA ILE A 384 -8.59 -8.43 21.43
C ILE A 384 -10.00 -8.87 21.07
N ILE A 385 -10.10 -10.08 20.52
CA ILE A 385 -11.35 -10.70 20.11
C ILE A 385 -11.41 -12.09 20.74
N THR A 386 -12.54 -12.40 21.35
CA THR A 386 -12.79 -13.71 21.97
C THR A 386 -14.05 -14.31 21.39
N GLY A 387 -14.09 -15.62 21.23
CA GLY A 387 -15.29 -16.32 20.74
C GLY A 387 -15.19 -17.82 20.90
N SER A 388 -16.30 -18.49 20.64
CA SER A 388 -16.37 -19.95 20.54
C SER A 388 -15.90 -20.41 19.17
N TYR A 389 -15.16 -21.53 19.13
CA TYR A 389 -14.64 -22.10 17.89
C TYR A 389 -15.71 -22.98 17.21
N ASP A 390 -16.72 -22.31 16.66
CA ASP A 390 -17.79 -22.90 15.86
C ASP A 390 -18.14 -21.98 14.67
N LYS A 391 -18.99 -22.45 13.76
CA LYS A 391 -19.29 -21.75 12.52
C LYS A 391 -19.85 -20.33 12.71
N ASN A 392 -20.69 -20.09 13.72
CA ASN A 392 -21.26 -18.76 13.96
C ASN A 392 -20.43 -17.95 14.98
N GLY A 393 -19.65 -18.62 15.82
CA GLY A 393 -18.70 -17.99 16.74
C GLY A 393 -17.45 -17.44 16.05
N LEU A 394 -17.04 -18.01 14.91
CA LEU A 394 -15.93 -17.52 14.09
C LEU A 394 -16.27 -16.25 13.29
N LEU A 395 -15.21 -15.53 12.91
CA LEU A 395 -15.30 -14.32 12.11
C LEU A 395 -15.55 -14.65 10.63
N GLU A 396 -16.29 -13.79 9.93
CA GLU A 396 -16.69 -14.03 8.53
C GLU A 396 -15.49 -14.28 7.60
N ASP A 397 -14.39 -13.59 7.85
CA ASP A 397 -13.14 -13.63 7.09
C ASP A 397 -12.11 -14.64 7.62
N PHE A 398 -12.46 -15.43 8.64
CA PHE A 398 -11.57 -16.44 9.22
C PHE A 398 -11.13 -17.52 8.22
N LEU A 399 -12.02 -17.93 7.31
CA LEU A 399 -11.67 -18.91 6.27
C LEU A 399 -10.58 -18.37 5.33
N TYR A 400 -10.74 -17.15 4.82
CA TYR A 400 -9.75 -16.49 3.96
C TYR A 400 -8.40 -16.35 4.68
N PHE A 401 -8.43 -15.99 5.98
CA PHE A 401 -7.23 -15.93 6.80
C PHE A 401 -6.51 -17.29 6.83
N VAL A 402 -7.19 -18.37 7.21
CA VAL A 402 -6.57 -19.70 7.34
C VAL A 402 -6.06 -20.22 5.99
N GLU A 403 -6.80 -20.03 4.90
CA GLU A 403 -6.34 -20.41 3.56
C GLU A 403 -5.07 -19.66 3.15
N THR A 404 -5.00 -18.36 3.43
CA THR A 404 -3.82 -17.53 3.16
C THR A 404 -2.60 -18.03 3.93
N ILE A 405 -2.75 -18.31 5.23
CA ILE A 405 -1.67 -18.86 6.07
C ILE A 405 -1.25 -20.27 5.61
N THR A 406 -2.21 -21.13 5.29
CA THR A 406 -1.95 -22.50 4.86
C THR A 406 -1.16 -22.53 3.55
N ASN A 407 -1.54 -21.69 2.59
CA ASN A 407 -0.82 -21.57 1.32
C ASN A 407 0.60 -21.04 1.53
N PHE A 408 0.78 -20.05 2.41
CA PHE A 408 2.10 -19.54 2.78
C PHE A 408 2.97 -20.65 3.39
N ILE A 409 2.48 -21.38 4.39
CA ILE A 409 3.24 -22.46 5.03
C ILE A 409 3.57 -23.57 4.03
N LYS A 410 2.60 -23.98 3.21
CA LYS A 410 2.76 -25.04 2.21
C LYS A 410 3.91 -24.74 1.25
N TYR A 411 4.04 -23.50 0.80
CA TYR A 411 5.11 -23.09 -0.12
C TYR A 411 6.51 -23.35 0.45
N TYR A 412 6.71 -23.17 1.76
CA TYR A 412 8.02 -23.32 2.41
C TYR A 412 8.26 -24.70 3.04
N ASN A 413 7.25 -25.58 3.09
CA ASN A 413 7.32 -26.85 3.81
C ASN A 413 7.77 -28.02 2.91
N MET A 414 8.95 -27.93 2.30
CA MET A 414 9.42 -28.90 1.30
C MET A 414 9.93 -30.24 1.87
N GLN A 415 10.28 -30.31 3.15
CA GLN A 415 10.66 -31.53 3.92
C GLN A 415 11.54 -32.57 3.18
N GLU A 416 12.42 -32.15 2.27
CA GLU A 416 13.17 -33.04 1.38
C GLU A 416 14.00 -34.11 2.11
N MET A 417 14.52 -33.78 3.30
CA MET A 417 15.32 -34.70 4.11
C MET A 417 14.58 -35.99 4.49
N PHE A 418 13.25 -35.92 4.67
CA PHE A 418 12.42 -37.08 4.99
C PHE A 418 11.73 -37.66 3.77
N ASN A 419 11.95 -37.09 2.59
CA ASN A 419 11.36 -37.55 1.35
C ASN A 419 12.22 -38.68 0.74
N PRO A 420 11.75 -39.95 0.73
CA PRO A 420 12.51 -41.07 0.19
C PRO A 420 12.79 -40.93 -1.31
N PHE A 421 11.98 -40.15 -2.04
CA PHE A 421 12.23 -39.86 -3.45
C PHE A 421 13.43 -38.93 -3.67
N VAL A 422 13.82 -38.15 -2.65
CA VAL A 422 15.02 -37.29 -2.69
C VAL A 422 16.25 -38.04 -2.20
N PHE A 423 16.26 -38.53 -0.95
CA PHE A 423 17.45 -39.18 -0.38
C PHE A 423 17.70 -40.59 -0.94
N GLY A 424 16.67 -41.25 -1.48
CA GLY A 424 16.78 -42.53 -2.17
C GLY A 424 17.28 -42.41 -3.61
N LYS A 425 17.36 -41.20 -4.18
CA LYS A 425 17.79 -40.98 -5.57
C LYS A 425 19.27 -41.32 -5.74
N VAL A 426 19.55 -42.33 -6.56
CA VAL A 426 20.92 -42.71 -6.91
C VAL A 426 21.51 -41.68 -7.87
N LYS A 427 22.78 -41.32 -7.73
CA LYS A 427 23.44 -40.46 -8.72
C LYS A 427 23.73 -41.25 -10.00
N ARG A 428 23.14 -40.82 -11.12
CA ARG A 428 23.38 -41.38 -12.46
C ARG A 428 24.85 -41.31 -12.85
N ARG A 429 25.39 -42.39 -13.42
CA ARG A 429 26.71 -42.40 -14.07
C ARG A 429 26.60 -41.94 -15.52
N LYS A 430 27.67 -41.34 -16.06
CA LYS A 430 27.70 -40.85 -17.45
C LYS A 430 27.35 -41.91 -18.51
N SER A 431 27.59 -43.19 -18.22
CA SER A 431 27.31 -44.32 -19.10
C SER A 431 25.89 -44.88 -19.00
N GLU A 432 25.05 -44.33 -18.12
CA GLU A 432 23.69 -44.81 -17.84
C GLU A 432 22.62 -43.93 -18.49
N TYR A 433 21.55 -44.58 -18.95
CA TYR A 433 20.36 -43.98 -19.54
C TYR A 433 19.29 -43.77 -18.46
N ILE A 434 18.50 -42.70 -18.60
CA ILE A 434 17.38 -42.37 -17.71
C ILE A 434 16.13 -43.08 -18.23
N PHE A 435 15.62 -44.02 -17.45
CA PHE A 435 14.36 -44.71 -17.72
C PHE A 435 13.30 -44.17 -16.77
N CYS A 436 12.31 -43.49 -17.32
CA CYS A 436 11.13 -43.04 -16.59
C CYS A 436 10.01 -44.06 -16.80
N SER A 437 9.50 -44.62 -15.72
CA SER A 437 8.29 -45.42 -15.71
C SER A 437 7.09 -44.49 -15.58
N VAL A 438 6.15 -44.55 -16.52
CA VAL A 438 4.94 -43.71 -16.52
C VAL A 438 3.68 -44.57 -16.45
N ILE A 439 2.65 -44.07 -15.77
CA ILE A 439 1.34 -44.73 -15.68
C ILE A 439 0.32 -43.87 -16.43
N PHE A 440 -0.39 -44.49 -17.37
CA PHE A 440 -1.48 -43.83 -18.08
C PHE A 440 -2.74 -43.78 -17.20
N LYS A 441 -3.50 -42.68 -17.32
CA LYS A 441 -4.74 -42.47 -16.54
C LYS A 441 -5.72 -43.63 -16.72
N GLY A 442 -6.02 -44.34 -15.62
CA GLY A 442 -6.93 -45.50 -15.60
C GLY A 442 -6.27 -46.85 -15.93
N GLY A 443 -4.94 -46.88 -16.14
CA GLY A 443 -4.17 -48.10 -16.33
C GLY A 443 -3.51 -48.61 -15.03
N TYR A 444 -3.29 -49.92 -14.95
CA TYR A 444 -2.55 -50.57 -13.85
C TYR A 444 -1.12 -50.97 -14.24
N LYS A 445 -0.72 -50.70 -15.49
CA LYS A 445 0.60 -51.07 -16.03
C LYS A 445 1.43 -49.82 -16.25
N SER A 446 2.68 -49.87 -15.81
CA SER A 446 3.67 -48.85 -16.08
C SER A 446 4.43 -49.14 -17.37
N TYR A 447 4.88 -48.08 -18.04
CA TYR A 447 5.60 -48.14 -19.31
C TYR A 447 6.88 -47.34 -19.22
N TYR A 448 7.99 -47.92 -19.69
CA TYR A 448 9.28 -47.26 -19.73
C TYR A 448 9.43 -46.33 -20.93
N TYR A 449 9.86 -45.10 -20.65
CA TYR A 449 10.30 -44.10 -21.61
C TYR A 449 11.72 -43.65 -21.29
N LEU A 450 12.45 -43.23 -22.31
CA LEU A 450 13.79 -42.65 -22.16
C LEU A 450 13.74 -41.12 -22.09
N THR A 451 14.66 -40.53 -21.34
CA THR A 451 14.88 -39.07 -21.36
C THR A 451 16.38 -38.77 -21.20
N ASP A 452 16.79 -37.58 -21.66
CA ASP A 452 18.10 -37.00 -21.31
C ASP A 452 17.94 -35.83 -20.33
N ASP A 453 16.71 -35.52 -19.93
CA ASP A 453 16.37 -34.44 -18.99
C ASP A 453 16.45 -34.96 -17.55
N ASP A 454 17.56 -34.65 -16.88
CA ASP A 454 17.79 -35.00 -15.47
C ASP A 454 16.93 -34.16 -14.49
N SER A 455 16.17 -33.16 -14.97
CA SER A 455 15.26 -32.32 -14.16
C SER A 455 13.86 -32.91 -13.95
N ILE A 456 13.56 -34.03 -14.61
CA ILE A 456 12.31 -34.78 -14.39
C ILE A 456 12.39 -35.53 -13.06
N GLU A 457 11.36 -35.39 -12.25
CA GLU A 457 11.19 -36.00 -10.93
C GLU A 457 9.94 -36.89 -10.89
N ILE A 458 9.90 -37.80 -9.90
CA ILE A 458 8.72 -38.64 -9.67
C ILE A 458 7.55 -37.74 -9.28
N GLY A 459 6.39 -37.94 -9.89
CA GLY A 459 5.19 -37.10 -9.75
C GLY A 459 5.09 -35.98 -10.80
N ASP A 460 6.13 -35.73 -11.60
CA ASP A 460 6.03 -34.77 -12.70
C ASP A 460 5.08 -35.26 -13.79
N LEU A 461 4.35 -34.33 -14.39
CA LEU A 461 3.63 -34.57 -15.64
C LEU A 461 4.59 -34.40 -16.82
N VAL A 462 4.55 -35.34 -17.75
CA VAL A 462 5.39 -35.35 -18.95
C VAL A 462 4.56 -35.67 -20.19
N LEU A 463 4.97 -35.12 -21.32
CA LEU A 463 4.35 -35.39 -22.61
C LEU A 463 5.10 -36.53 -23.30
N VAL A 464 4.38 -37.61 -23.64
CA VAL A 464 4.96 -38.81 -24.24
C VAL A 464 4.19 -39.24 -25.49
N PRO A 465 4.87 -39.88 -26.47
CA PRO A 465 4.20 -40.48 -27.62
C PRO A 465 3.61 -41.85 -27.24
N ALA A 466 2.34 -42.08 -27.56
CA ALA A 466 1.61 -43.31 -27.28
C ALA A 466 1.01 -43.91 -28.58
N GLY A 467 0.73 -45.21 -28.59
CA GLY A 467 0.17 -45.91 -29.76
C GLY A 467 1.15 -46.09 -30.93
N ASP A 468 0.71 -46.72 -32.02
CA ASP A 468 1.52 -46.88 -33.24
C ASP A 468 1.53 -45.60 -34.10
N ASP A 469 0.61 -44.67 -33.82
CA ASP A 469 0.44 -43.36 -34.45
C ASP A 469 1.22 -42.23 -33.73
N ASP A 470 1.93 -42.56 -32.65
CA ASP A 470 2.73 -41.62 -31.85
C ASP A 470 1.96 -40.37 -31.37
N HIS A 471 0.66 -40.51 -31.08
CA HIS A 471 -0.13 -39.40 -30.55
C HIS A 471 0.38 -38.99 -29.15
N GLU A 472 0.36 -37.70 -28.88
CA GLU A 472 0.91 -37.13 -27.65
C GLU A 472 -0.08 -37.27 -26.48
N VAL A 473 0.41 -37.76 -25.35
CA VAL A 473 -0.38 -37.95 -24.12
C VAL A 473 0.38 -37.40 -22.92
N VAL A 474 -0.32 -36.69 -22.04
CA VAL A 474 0.21 -36.26 -20.75
C VAL A 474 0.07 -37.39 -19.75
N VAL A 475 1.18 -37.79 -19.15
CA VAL A 475 1.26 -38.87 -18.16
C VAL A 475 2.09 -38.45 -16.97
N GLU A 476 1.84 -39.06 -15.82
CA GLU A 476 2.60 -38.83 -14.59
C GLU A 476 3.77 -39.83 -14.50
N VAL A 477 4.93 -39.34 -14.08
CA VAL A 477 6.12 -40.15 -13.83
C VAL A 477 5.96 -40.89 -12.50
N ASP A 478 5.91 -42.21 -12.54
CA ASP A 478 5.74 -43.10 -11.38
C ASP A 478 7.09 -43.47 -10.75
N ASN A 479 8.12 -43.71 -11.57
CA ASN A 479 9.44 -44.08 -11.09
C ASN A 479 10.56 -43.64 -12.06
N ILE A 480 11.77 -43.44 -11.55
CA ILE A 480 12.96 -43.12 -12.35
C ILE A 480 14.10 -44.05 -11.97
N GLU A 481 14.66 -44.72 -12.97
CA GLU A 481 15.74 -45.68 -12.80
C GLU A 481 16.87 -45.42 -13.81
N TYR A 482 18.09 -45.80 -13.44
CA TYR A 482 19.27 -45.62 -14.27
C TYR A 482 19.83 -46.99 -14.67
N PHE A 483 19.97 -47.22 -15.98
CA PHE A 483 20.48 -48.48 -16.50
C PHE A 483 21.61 -48.26 -17.49
N SER A 484 22.64 -49.10 -17.43
CA SER A 484 23.61 -49.23 -18.53
C SER A 484 22.92 -49.86 -19.75
N LYS A 485 23.51 -49.69 -20.94
CA LYS A 485 22.98 -50.29 -22.18
C LYS A 485 22.74 -51.81 -22.06
N GLU A 486 23.61 -52.50 -21.34
CA GLU A 486 23.59 -53.96 -21.18
C GLU A 486 22.50 -54.45 -20.21
N ASN A 487 22.17 -53.64 -19.20
CA ASN A 487 21.22 -54.00 -18.13
C ASN A 487 19.84 -53.34 -18.31
N ALA A 488 19.61 -52.67 -19.44
CA ALA A 488 18.37 -51.95 -19.68
C ALA A 488 17.17 -52.90 -19.77
N PRO A 489 16.02 -52.56 -19.15
CA PRO A 489 14.82 -53.41 -19.16
C PRO A 489 14.21 -53.55 -20.56
N ARG A 490 14.55 -52.63 -21.47
CA ARG A 490 14.20 -52.66 -22.89
C ARG A 490 15.37 -52.13 -23.73
N SER A 491 15.41 -52.53 -24.99
CA SER A 491 16.37 -51.99 -25.95
C SER A 491 16.23 -50.48 -26.06
N ILE A 492 17.34 -49.76 -25.94
CA ILE A 492 17.42 -48.30 -26.05
C ILE A 492 16.83 -47.82 -27.39
N GLU A 493 17.10 -48.54 -28.48
CA GLU A 493 16.65 -48.18 -29.83
C GLU A 493 15.15 -48.37 -30.05
N LYS A 494 14.51 -49.23 -29.26
CA LYS A 494 13.07 -49.54 -29.37
C LYS A 494 12.22 -48.82 -28.32
N THR A 495 12.85 -48.18 -27.34
CA THR A 495 12.15 -47.50 -26.25
C THR A 495 11.88 -46.06 -26.66
N LYS A 496 10.60 -45.67 -26.62
CA LYS A 496 10.20 -44.30 -26.96
C LYS A 496 10.75 -43.30 -25.95
N ARG A 497 10.88 -42.04 -26.36
CA ARG A 497 11.43 -40.96 -25.54
C ARG A 497 10.34 -40.02 -25.03
N ILE A 498 10.53 -39.49 -23.83
CA ILE A 498 9.75 -38.36 -23.33
C ILE A 498 10.03 -37.16 -24.25
N ILE A 499 8.98 -36.48 -24.68
CA ILE A 499 9.09 -35.31 -25.55
C ILE A 499 9.57 -34.11 -24.72
N ARG A 500 8.89 -33.84 -23.60
CA ARG A 500 9.23 -32.77 -22.65
C ARG A 500 8.48 -32.92 -21.34
N LYS A 501 8.97 -32.24 -20.30
CA LYS A 501 8.21 -31.97 -19.07
C LYS A 501 6.99 -31.10 -19.40
N TYR A 502 5.84 -31.44 -18.83
CA TYR A 502 4.58 -30.72 -19.01
C TYR A 502 4.42 -29.70 -17.88
N ILE A 503 4.45 -28.41 -18.23
CA ILE A 503 4.25 -27.31 -17.30
C ILE A 503 2.80 -26.84 -17.46
N ASN A 504 2.06 -26.88 -16.37
CA ASN A 504 0.64 -26.55 -16.33
C ASN A 504 0.50 -25.02 -16.18
N ASP A 505 0.78 -24.27 -17.24
CA ASP A 505 0.77 -22.79 -17.21
C ASP A 505 -0.64 -22.16 -17.26
N ASP A 506 -1.73 -22.94 -17.18
CA ASP A 506 -3.10 -22.41 -17.30
C ASP A 506 -3.77 -21.95 -15.98
N PHE A 507 -3.01 -21.71 -14.90
CA PHE A 507 -3.55 -21.12 -13.66
C PHE A 507 -2.83 -19.85 -13.18
N ALA A 508 -2.11 -19.15 -14.06
CA ALA A 508 -1.57 -17.82 -13.78
C ALA A 508 -2.13 -16.78 -14.77
N ASN A 509 -3.35 -16.32 -14.50
CA ASN A 509 -3.84 -14.98 -14.87
C ASN A 509 -4.85 -14.51 -13.82
#